data_AF-A0A392PPP4-F1
#
_entry.id   AF-A0A392PPP4-F1
#
_cell.length_a   1.000
_cell.length_b   1.000
_cell.length_c   1.000
_cell.angle_alpha   90.00
_cell.angle_beta   90.00
_cell.angle_gamma   90.00
#
_symmetry.space_group_name_H-M   'P 1'
#
loop_
_entity.id
_entity.type
_entity.pdbx_description
1 polymer ?
#
loop_
_entity_poly.entity_id
_entity_poly.type
_entity_poly.pdbx_seq_one_letter_code
_entity_poly.pdbx_strand_id
1 'polypeptide(L)' 'ITKWEYSPEAEWKTWTWRSINDVYMNRAFFRQGGAELTNRPFSSKDKITAKPGTYVGRLTRHSGCLRCIVGKPC' A
#
# COMPACT_ATOMS: atom_id res chain seq x y z
N ILE A 1 -7.70 -2.43 9.79
CA ILE A 1 -6.87 -2.34 8.57
C ILE A 1 -6.51 -3.75 8.11
N THR A 2 -5.83 -4.54 8.94
CA THR A 2 -5.56 -5.95 8.64
C THR A 2 -6.75 -6.84 9.03
N LYS A 3 -7.15 -7.75 8.15
CA LYS A 3 -8.15 -8.80 8.39
C LYS A 3 -7.70 -10.05 7.64
N TRP A 4 -7.73 -11.22 8.28
CA TRP A 4 -7.52 -12.52 7.64
C TRP A 4 -8.84 -13.27 7.68
N GLU A 5 -9.41 -13.56 6.52
CA GLU A 5 -10.63 -14.36 6.41
C GLU A 5 -10.27 -15.81 6.09
N TYR A 6 -10.93 -16.76 6.77
CA TYR A 6 -10.85 -18.20 6.49
C TYR A 6 -9.44 -18.83 6.58
N SER A 7 -8.49 -18.24 7.31
CA SER A 7 -7.14 -18.80 7.51
C SER A 7 -6.80 -18.96 9.00
N PRO A 8 -6.30 -20.13 9.43
CA PRO A 8 -5.77 -20.34 10.78
C PRO A 8 -4.59 -19.40 11.12
N GLU A 9 -4.40 -19.12 12.41
CA GLU A 9 -3.34 -18.22 12.87
C GLU A 9 -1.92 -18.69 12.54
N ALA A 10 -1.71 -20.00 12.53
CA ALA A 10 -0.43 -20.58 12.14
C ALA A 10 -0.06 -20.25 10.68
N GLU A 11 -1.04 -20.11 9.80
CA GLU A 11 -0.81 -19.84 8.38
C GLU A 11 -0.54 -18.37 8.13
N TRP A 12 -1.46 -17.47 8.53
CA TRP A 12 -1.34 -16.06 8.17
C TRP A 12 -0.15 -15.37 8.85
N LYS A 13 0.34 -15.89 9.98
CA LYS A 13 1.57 -15.39 10.64
C LYS A 13 2.82 -15.56 9.79
N THR A 14 2.85 -16.55 8.90
CA THR A 14 3.99 -16.79 8.01
C THR A 14 4.02 -15.81 6.84
N TRP A 15 2.89 -15.17 6.52
CA TRP A 15 2.80 -14.27 5.39
C TRP A 15 3.55 -12.97 5.67
N THR A 16 4.31 -12.51 4.68
CA THR A 16 5.07 -11.26 4.76
C THR A 16 4.15 -10.05 4.61
N TRP A 17 3.68 -9.52 5.73
CA TRP A 17 2.82 -8.33 5.81
C TRP A 17 3.58 -7.22 6.52
N ARG A 18 3.85 -6.12 5.80
CA ARG A 18 4.66 -5.01 6.28
C ARG A 18 3.93 -3.68 6.16
N SER A 19 4.18 -2.82 7.13
CA SER A 19 3.76 -1.42 7.15
C SER A 19 5.00 -0.56 7.29
N ILE A 20 5.18 0.41 6.39
CA ILE A 20 6.39 1.22 6.30
C ILE A 20 5.98 2.67 6.05
N ASN A 21 6.34 3.57 6.97
CA ASN A 21 6.01 5.00 6.90
C ASN A 21 4.50 5.32 6.79
N ASP A 22 3.64 4.40 7.25
CA ASP A 22 2.19 4.59 7.27
C ASP A 22 1.77 5.52 8.40
N VAL A 23 0.69 6.26 8.17
CA VAL A 23 0.08 7.16 9.17
C VAL A 23 -1.22 6.55 9.67
N TYR A 24 -1.31 6.41 10.99
CA TYR A 24 -2.48 5.87 11.66
C TYR A 24 -3.19 6.97 12.44
N MET A 25 -4.52 7.02 12.31
CA MET A 25 -5.39 7.95 13.05
C MET A 25 -6.55 7.17 13.65
N ASN A 26 -7.23 7.74 14.65
CA ASN A 26 -8.43 7.14 15.26
C ASN A 26 -8.24 5.69 15.74
N ARG A 27 -7.12 5.40 16.41
CA ARG A 27 -6.76 4.06 16.92
C ARG A 27 -6.62 2.99 15.82
N ALA A 28 -6.42 3.39 14.57
CA ALA A 28 -6.06 2.47 13.52
C ALA A 28 -4.71 1.81 13.82
N PHE A 29 -4.58 0.52 13.51
CA PHE A 29 -3.34 -0.21 13.66
C PHE A 29 -3.21 -1.28 12.57
N PHE A 30 -1.98 -1.69 12.29
CA PHE A 30 -1.62 -2.74 11.36
C PHE A 30 -0.84 -3.82 12.10
N ARG A 31 -1.23 -5.09 11.92
CA ARG A 31 -0.47 -6.22 12.46
C ARG A 31 0.49 -6.72 11.39
N GLN A 32 1.79 -6.56 11.63
CA GLN A 32 2.83 -7.07 10.75
C GLN A 32 3.07 -8.56 11.01
N GLY A 33 3.52 -9.28 9.98
CA GLY A 33 3.76 -10.72 10.01
C GLY A 33 4.85 -11.14 9.02
N GLY A 34 5.36 -12.36 9.18
CA GLY A 34 6.37 -12.96 8.32
C GLY A 34 7.77 -12.34 8.41
N ALA A 35 8.70 -12.92 7.67
CA ALA A 35 10.09 -12.46 7.60
C ALA A 35 10.20 -11.13 6.81
N GLU A 36 11.31 -10.42 6.98
CA GLU A 36 11.55 -9.21 6.19
C GLU A 36 11.95 -9.58 4.75
N LEU A 37 11.36 -8.88 3.77
CA LEU A 37 11.67 -9.13 2.37
C LEU A 37 12.96 -8.39 1.97
N THR A 38 14.08 -9.10 2.03
CA THR A 38 15.42 -8.56 1.73
C THR A 38 15.73 -8.55 0.23
N ASN A 39 15.23 -9.54 -0.52
CA ASN A 39 15.46 -9.63 -1.96
C ASN A 39 14.22 -9.22 -2.76
N ARG A 40 14.35 -8.21 -3.61
CA ARG A 40 13.27 -7.67 -4.44
C ARG A 40 13.65 -7.81 -5.92
N PRO A 41 12.95 -8.63 -6.72
CA PRO A 41 13.28 -8.88 -8.12
C PRO A 41 12.79 -7.73 -9.04
N PHE A 42 13.02 -6.48 -8.64
CA PHE A 42 12.59 -5.30 -9.39
C PHE A 42 13.81 -4.51 -9.87
N SER A 43 13.81 -4.15 -11.14
CA SER A 43 14.86 -3.30 -11.72
C SER A 43 14.69 -1.85 -11.24
N SER A 44 15.67 -0.99 -11.53
CA SER A 44 15.57 0.44 -11.22
C SER A 44 14.41 1.11 -11.98
N LYS A 45 14.08 0.63 -13.18
CA LYS A 45 13.00 1.18 -14.02
C LYS A 45 11.60 0.85 -13.48
N ASP A 46 11.50 -0.18 -12.63
CA ASP A 46 10.23 -0.59 -12.00
C ASP A 46 10.00 0.12 -10.65
N LYS A 47 10.95 0.96 -10.21
CA LYS A 47 10.92 1.58 -8.89
C LYS A 47 10.57 3.05 -8.98
N ILE A 48 9.71 3.48 -8.07
CA ILE A 48 9.43 4.87 -7.76
C ILE A 48 9.72 5.11 -6.28
N THR A 49 10.23 6.29 -5.94
CA THR A 49 10.49 6.67 -4.55
C THR A 49 9.17 6.86 -3.80
N ALA A 50 8.96 6.04 -2.77
CA ALA A 50 7.79 6.16 -1.90
C ALA A 50 7.82 7.48 -1.11
N LYS A 51 6.67 8.14 -1.00
CA LYS A 51 6.45 9.27 -0.10
C LYS A 51 5.86 8.77 1.24
N PRO A 52 6.09 9.48 2.35
CA PRO A 52 5.50 9.10 3.63
C PRO A 52 3.98 9.18 3.60
N GLY A 53 3.32 8.42 4.49
CA GLY A 53 1.86 8.33 4.55
C GLY A 53 1.15 9.68 4.77
N THR A 54 1.83 10.67 5.34
CA THR A 54 1.31 12.05 5.50
C THR A 54 1.02 12.73 4.16
N TYR A 55 1.65 12.28 3.06
CA TYR A 55 1.49 12.87 1.73
C TYR A 55 0.35 12.25 0.92
N VAL A 56 -0.28 11.18 1.41
CA VAL A 56 -1.31 10.42 0.68
C VAL A 56 -2.43 11.32 0.18
N GLY A 57 -2.93 12.23 1.02
CA GLY A 57 -4.02 13.14 0.64
C GLY A 57 -3.69 14.05 -0.55
N ARG A 58 -2.41 14.38 -0.77
CA ARG A 58 -1.98 15.14 -1.96
C ARG A 58 -1.80 14.23 -3.18
N LEU A 59 -1.25 13.03 -2.99
CA LEU A 59 -1.02 12.07 -4.08
C LEU A 59 -2.32 11.58 -4.71
N THR A 60 -3.36 11.35 -3.91
CA THR A 60 -4.63 10.77 -4.37
C THR A 60 -5.69 11.81 -4.72
N ARG A 61 -5.38 13.11 -4.63
CA ARG A 61 -6.35 14.20 -4.85
C ARG A 61 -7.02 14.17 -6.23
N HIS A 62 -6.31 13.68 -7.24
CA HIS A 62 -6.81 13.55 -8.61
C HIS A 62 -7.05 12.08 -9.00
N SER A 63 -7.26 11.20 -8.01
CA SER A 63 -7.63 9.81 -8.27
C SER A 63 -9.07 9.73 -8.80
N GLY A 64 -9.35 8.71 -9.63
CA GLY A 64 -10.62 8.54 -10.32
C GLY A 64 -10.52 8.89 -11.82
N CYS A 65 -11.67 8.96 -12.49
CA CYS A 65 -11.70 9.28 -13.91
C CYS A 65 -11.25 10.72 -14.16
N LEU A 66 -10.49 10.92 -15.24
CA LEU A 66 -10.23 12.26 -15.74
C LEU A 66 -11.55 12.88 -16.20
N ARG A 67 -11.69 14.20 -16.03
CA ARG A 67 -12.82 14.93 -16.60
C ARG A 67 -12.69 14.89 -18.11
N CYS A 68 -13.56 14.12 -18.76
CA CYS A 68 -13.61 14.07 -20.21
C CYS A 68 -14.00 15.42 -20.80
N ILE A 69 -13.26 15.83 -21.83
CA ILE A 69 -13.53 17.03 -22.61
C ILE A 69 -13.76 16.58 -24.04
N VAL A 70 -14.84 17.05 -24.67
CA VAL A 70 -15.17 16.72 -26.05
C VAL A 70 -13.97 17.02 -26.96
N GLY A 71 -13.53 16.03 -27.73
CA GLY A 71 -12.39 16.14 -28.65
C GLY A 71 -11.00 15.92 -28.02
N LYS A 72 -10.89 15.53 -26.75
CA LYS A 72 -9.62 15.13 -26.12
C LYS A 72 -9.67 13.68 -25.62
N PRO A 73 -8.55 12.94 -25.69
CA PRO A 73 -8.49 11.61 -25.11
C PRO A 73 -8.72 11.69 -23.60
N CYS A 74 -9.61 10.81 -23.13
CA CYS A 74 -9.66 10.36 -21.76
C CYS A 74 -8.84 9.06 -21.68
#